data_AF-A0A529Q5P1-F1
#
_entry.id   AF-A0A529Q5P1-F1
#
_cell.length_a   1.000
_cell.length_b   1.000
_cell.length_c   1.000
_cell.angle_alpha   90.00
_cell.angle_beta   90.00
_cell.angle_gamma   90.00
#
_symmetry.space_group_name_H-M   'P 1'
#
loop_
_entity.id
_entity.type
_entity.pdbx_description
1 polymer ?
#
loop_
_entity_poly.entity_id
_entity_poly.type
_entity_poly.pdbx_seq_one_letter_code
_entity_poly.pdbx_strand_id
1 'polypeptide(L)'
;PGMTEDDAGKTMTREQVDLGLTAMGHSIVEVMLKDGKWQTVEDSPLNRRITASTEMTASGPAAGHALMQTSADTSGRKILGTSYNCSGGVTPWGTVLTCEEGVSDLFGGDPKKAPTAELLDRYGFDGSDIYGRGRFHDRFNIDKEPNEPNRFDWVVEIDPYD
;
A
#
# COMPACT_ATOMS: atom_id res chain seq x y z
N PRO A 1 3.49 23.34 10.94
CA PRO A 1 3.03 23.65 12.32
C PRO A 1 1.54 23.98 12.31
N GLY A 2 0.73 23.28 13.11
CA GLY A 2 -0.72 23.51 13.20
C GLY A 2 -1.60 22.55 12.40
N MET A 3 -1.05 21.49 11.82
CA MET A 3 -1.82 20.37 11.27
C MET A 3 -2.06 19.36 12.39
N THR A 4 -3.29 18.85 12.50
CA THR A 4 -3.68 17.78 13.42
C THR A 4 -4.11 16.56 12.60
N GLU A 5 -4.24 15.41 13.27
CA GLU A 5 -4.81 14.22 12.61
C GLU A 5 -6.23 14.49 12.08
N ASP A 6 -7.04 15.23 12.83
CA ASP A 6 -8.42 15.59 12.46
C ASP A 6 -8.53 16.45 11.18
N ASP A 7 -7.47 17.20 10.82
CA ASP A 7 -7.48 18.11 9.67
C ASP A 7 -6.53 17.72 8.54
N ALA A 8 -5.62 16.78 8.77
CA ALA A 8 -4.59 16.37 7.81
C ALA A 8 -5.19 15.99 6.44
N GLY A 9 -6.24 15.18 6.42
CA GLY A 9 -6.91 14.76 5.20
C GLY A 9 -7.48 15.91 4.36
N LYS A 10 -7.73 17.07 4.96
CA LYS A 10 -8.24 18.27 4.28
C LYS A 10 -7.15 19.27 3.95
N THR A 11 -6.08 19.34 4.74
CA THR A 11 -5.09 20.44 4.72
C THR A 11 -3.76 20.05 4.09
N MET A 12 -3.40 18.76 4.04
CA MET A 12 -2.14 18.32 3.43
C MET A 12 -2.03 18.77 1.97
N THR A 13 -0.84 19.19 1.57
CA THR A 13 -0.52 19.48 0.17
C THR A 13 -0.30 18.19 -0.61
N ARG A 14 -0.34 18.26 -1.96
CA ARG A 14 0.01 17.12 -2.82
C ARG A 14 1.38 16.54 -2.47
N GLU A 15 2.39 17.40 -2.29
CA GLU A 15 3.75 16.97 -1.95
C GLU A 15 3.82 16.21 -0.62
N GLN A 16 3.07 16.67 0.40
CA GLN A 16 3.00 15.95 1.68
C GLN A 16 2.29 14.61 1.54
N VAL A 17 1.24 14.53 0.73
CA VAL A 17 0.55 13.28 0.41
C VAL A 17 1.48 12.31 -0.32
N ASP A 18 2.20 12.78 -1.34
CA ASP A 18 3.16 11.99 -2.12
C ASP A 18 4.31 11.48 -1.25
N LEU A 19 4.78 12.30 -0.31
CA LEU A 19 5.76 11.89 0.69
C LEU A 19 5.20 10.77 1.57
N GLY A 20 3.95 10.88 2.03
CA GLY A 20 3.28 9.83 2.81
C GLY A 20 3.17 8.50 2.05
N LEU A 21 2.82 8.54 0.76
CA LEU A 21 2.81 7.36 -0.12
C LEU A 21 4.20 6.73 -0.27
N THR A 22 5.24 7.57 -0.36
CA THR A 22 6.64 7.14 -0.46
C THR A 22 7.19 6.63 0.89
N ALA A 23 6.60 7.01 2.02
CA ALA A 23 6.99 6.56 3.35
C ALA A 23 6.43 5.17 3.69
N MET A 24 5.33 4.75 3.06
CA MET A 24 4.77 3.41 3.21
C MET A 24 5.59 2.35 2.48
N GLY A 25 5.26 1.07 2.71
CA GLY A 25 5.86 -0.07 2.04
C GLY A 25 6.90 -0.79 2.89
N HIS A 26 8.01 -1.18 2.25
CA HIS A 26 9.07 -1.95 2.87
C HIS A 26 10.46 -1.43 2.45
N SER A 27 11.47 -1.66 3.28
CA SER A 27 12.86 -1.31 2.97
C SER A 27 13.74 -2.54 3.05
N ILE A 28 14.42 -2.86 1.95
CA ILE A 28 15.48 -3.87 1.94
C ILE A 28 16.79 -3.14 2.16
N VAL A 29 17.55 -3.57 3.17
CA VAL A 29 18.82 -2.94 3.56
C VAL A 29 19.84 -4.03 3.85
N GLU A 30 20.96 -4.01 3.16
CA GLU A 30 22.10 -4.86 3.49
C GLU A 30 22.78 -4.37 4.75
N VAL A 31 23.09 -5.31 5.66
CA VAL A 31 23.83 -5.04 6.88
C VAL A 31 25.04 -5.96 6.97
N MET A 32 26.14 -5.44 7.49
CA MET A 32 27.37 -6.19 7.74
C MET A 32 27.84 -6.03 9.18
N LEU A 33 28.46 -7.08 9.73
CA LEU A 33 29.11 -7.05 11.03
C LEU A 33 30.58 -6.69 10.86
N LYS A 34 31.00 -5.54 11.37
CA LYS A 34 32.40 -5.07 11.32
C LYS A 34 32.81 -4.56 12.69
N ASP A 35 33.97 -5.02 13.16
CA ASP A 35 34.51 -4.72 14.50
C ASP A 35 33.49 -4.98 15.63
N GLY A 36 32.70 -6.06 15.49
CA GLY A 36 31.67 -6.44 16.45
C GLY A 36 30.40 -5.58 16.43
N LYS A 37 30.21 -4.71 15.43
CA LYS A 37 29.04 -3.83 15.30
C LYS A 37 28.36 -4.00 13.95
N TRP A 38 27.03 -4.12 13.97
CA TRP A 38 26.22 -4.09 12.77
C TRP A 38 26.19 -2.68 12.17
N GLN A 39 26.36 -2.59 10.86
CA GLN A 39 26.25 -1.35 10.10
C GLN A 39 25.58 -1.61 8.75
N THR A 40 24.89 -0.61 8.23
CA THR A 40 24.30 -0.64 6.89
C THR A 40 25.38 -0.50 5.83
N VAL A 41 25.23 -1.22 4.72
CA VAL A 41 26.07 -1.06 3.53
C VAL A 41 25.36 -0.09 2.59
N GLU A 42 25.69 1.20 2.65
CA GLU A 42 24.91 2.26 1.97
C GLU A 42 24.81 2.07 0.45
N ASP A 43 25.90 1.62 -0.18
CA ASP A 43 26.05 1.42 -1.63
C ASP A 43 25.72 0.00 -2.10
N SER A 44 25.06 -0.81 -1.25
CA SER A 44 24.65 -2.16 -1.65
C SER A 44 23.65 -2.13 -2.81
N PRO A 45 23.86 -2.95 -3.86
CA PRO A 45 22.88 -3.10 -4.94
C PRO A 45 21.58 -3.78 -4.49
N LEU A 46 21.56 -4.41 -3.31
CA LEU A 46 20.37 -5.02 -2.72
C LEU A 46 19.46 -3.96 -2.06
N ASN A 47 19.99 -2.78 -1.75
CA ASN A 47 19.22 -1.74 -1.08
C ASN A 47 18.12 -1.23 -2.01
N ARG A 48 16.86 -1.33 -1.57
CA ARG A 48 15.73 -0.81 -2.33
C ARG A 48 14.53 -0.48 -1.46
N ARG A 49 13.70 0.42 -2.00
CA ARG A 49 12.42 0.82 -1.43
C ARG A 49 11.28 0.19 -2.22
N ILE A 50 10.38 -0.45 -1.49
CA ILE A 50 9.05 -0.80 -1.95
C ILE A 50 8.11 0.22 -1.32
N THR A 51 7.22 0.82 -2.10
CA THR A 51 6.33 1.91 -1.67
C THR A 51 4.89 1.65 -2.10
N ALA A 52 3.97 2.55 -1.76
CA ALA A 52 2.59 2.52 -2.26
C ALA A 52 2.45 2.76 -3.78
N SER A 53 3.57 2.91 -4.51
CA SER A 53 3.60 3.10 -5.97
C SER A 53 4.46 2.07 -6.72
N THR A 54 5.12 1.13 -6.04
CA THR A 54 5.94 0.10 -6.70
C THR A 54 5.05 -0.89 -7.46
N GLU A 55 5.27 -1.14 -8.76
CA GLU A 55 4.46 -2.16 -9.47
C GLU A 55 4.68 -3.56 -8.87
N MET A 56 3.58 -4.24 -8.53
CA MET A 56 3.55 -5.56 -7.93
C MET A 56 2.60 -6.48 -8.72
N THR A 57 2.84 -7.79 -8.66
CA THR A 57 2.01 -8.79 -9.35
C THR A 57 1.02 -9.42 -8.40
N ALA A 58 -0.26 -9.44 -8.77
CA ALA A 58 -1.26 -10.26 -8.10
C ALA A 58 -1.18 -11.71 -8.57
N SER A 59 -1.14 -12.65 -7.63
CA SER A 59 -1.14 -14.09 -7.90
C SER A 59 -2.29 -14.79 -7.16
N GLY A 60 -2.39 -16.10 -7.32
CA GLY A 60 -3.42 -16.91 -6.68
C GLY A 60 -4.81 -16.80 -7.32
N PRO A 61 -5.84 -17.39 -6.69
CA PRO A 61 -7.16 -17.56 -7.30
C PRO A 61 -7.90 -16.26 -7.61
N ALA A 62 -7.64 -15.18 -6.88
CA ALA A 62 -8.27 -13.87 -7.10
C ALA A 62 -7.64 -13.09 -8.26
N ALA A 63 -6.42 -13.43 -8.69
CA ALA A 63 -5.70 -12.68 -9.71
C ALA A 63 -6.46 -12.69 -11.06
N GLY A 64 -6.79 -11.49 -11.54
CA GLY A 64 -7.57 -11.25 -12.75
C GLY A 64 -9.09 -11.39 -12.61
N HIS A 65 -9.59 -11.64 -11.40
CA HIS A 65 -11.02 -11.58 -11.12
C HIS A 65 -11.57 -10.17 -11.40
N ALA A 66 -12.84 -10.07 -11.80
CA ALA A 66 -13.47 -8.79 -12.14
C ALA A 66 -13.39 -7.74 -11.02
N LEU A 67 -13.41 -8.19 -9.75
CA LEU A 67 -13.25 -7.32 -8.57
C LEU A 67 -11.82 -6.79 -8.36
N MET A 68 -10.82 -7.36 -9.04
CA MET A 68 -9.43 -6.90 -9.00
C MET A 68 -9.09 -5.94 -10.16
N GLN A 69 -10.04 -5.72 -11.08
CA GLN A 69 -9.84 -4.87 -12.25
C GLN A 69 -10.21 -3.42 -11.92
N THR A 70 -9.38 -2.50 -12.38
CA THR A 70 -9.58 -1.04 -12.26
C THR A 70 -9.44 -0.38 -13.63
N SER A 71 -9.68 0.93 -13.73
CA SER A 71 -9.51 1.63 -15.02
C SER A 71 -8.06 1.61 -15.51
N ALA A 72 -7.10 1.59 -14.57
CA ALA A 72 -5.66 1.56 -14.85
C ALA A 72 -5.12 0.14 -15.10
N ASP A 73 -5.81 -0.90 -14.61
CA ASP A 73 -5.44 -2.30 -14.83
C ASP A 73 -6.68 -3.16 -15.08
N THR A 74 -7.06 -3.25 -16.35
CA THR A 74 -8.17 -4.12 -16.79
C THR A 74 -7.83 -5.60 -16.73
N SER A 75 -6.56 -5.97 -16.50
CA SER A 75 -6.17 -7.37 -16.36
C SER A 75 -6.39 -7.90 -14.95
N GLY A 76 -6.47 -7.02 -13.95
CA GLY A 76 -6.63 -7.34 -12.53
C GLY A 76 -5.44 -8.09 -11.94
N ARG A 77 -4.23 -7.84 -12.47
CA ARG A 77 -2.99 -8.57 -12.15
C ARG A 77 -1.81 -7.68 -11.81
N LYS A 78 -1.88 -6.37 -12.06
CA LYS A 78 -0.83 -5.39 -11.79
C LYS A 78 -1.33 -4.41 -10.76
N ILE A 79 -0.78 -4.49 -9.54
CA ILE A 79 -1.14 -3.64 -8.41
C ILE A 79 -0.02 -2.64 -8.17
N LEU A 80 -0.36 -1.37 -7.96
CA LEU A 80 0.65 -0.36 -7.64
C LEU A 80 0.81 -0.30 -6.12
N GLY A 81 1.87 -0.92 -5.63
CA GLY A 81 2.37 -0.77 -4.29
C GLY A 81 1.71 -1.66 -3.26
N THR A 82 2.19 -1.46 -2.04
CA THR A 82 1.66 -2.07 -0.82
C THR A 82 1.59 -0.99 0.26
N SER A 83 0.62 -1.11 1.17
CA SER A 83 0.31 -0.05 2.13
C SER A 83 0.19 -0.55 3.56
N TYR A 84 0.47 0.34 4.52
CA TYR A 84 0.28 0.08 5.94
C TYR A 84 0.88 -1.27 6.39
N ASN A 85 2.06 -1.57 5.85
CA ASN A 85 2.82 -2.77 6.13
C ASN A 85 3.12 -2.85 7.63
N CYS A 86 2.49 -3.79 8.33
CA CYS A 86 2.58 -3.91 9.78
C CYS A 86 3.72 -4.86 10.17
N SER A 87 3.44 -6.16 10.16
CA SER A 87 4.39 -7.22 10.49
C SER A 87 4.60 -8.14 9.30
N GLY A 88 5.27 -9.27 9.55
CA GLY A 88 5.66 -10.17 8.48
C GLY A 88 6.25 -11.47 8.99
N GLY A 89 6.85 -12.21 8.07
CA GLY A 89 7.55 -13.46 8.37
C GLY A 89 8.61 -13.73 7.32
N VAL A 90 9.56 -14.61 7.66
CA VAL A 90 10.54 -15.12 6.71
C VAL A 90 10.11 -16.52 6.32
N THR A 91 10.02 -16.78 5.03
CA THR A 91 9.68 -18.10 4.53
C THR A 91 10.90 -19.02 4.59
N PRO A 92 10.72 -20.35 4.72
CA PRO A 92 11.82 -21.31 4.67
C PRO A 92 12.58 -21.34 3.32
N TRP A 93 12.03 -20.73 2.26
CA TRP A 93 12.64 -20.65 0.94
C TRP A 93 13.29 -19.29 0.65
N GLY A 94 13.45 -18.42 1.66
CA GLY A 94 14.31 -17.24 1.58
C GLY A 94 13.62 -15.95 1.15
N THR A 95 12.28 -15.92 1.11
CA THR A 95 11.50 -14.70 0.86
C THR A 95 10.99 -14.08 2.16
N VAL A 96 10.56 -12.83 2.09
CA VAL A 96 9.93 -12.08 3.18
C VAL A 96 8.45 -11.90 2.86
N LEU A 97 7.59 -12.19 3.83
CA LEU A 97 6.19 -11.82 3.82
C LEU A 97 6.02 -10.50 4.57
N THR A 98 5.31 -9.55 3.99
CA THR A 98 4.81 -8.35 4.68
C THR A 98 3.28 -8.34 4.61
N CYS A 99 2.63 -7.92 5.69
CA CYS A 99 1.18 -7.93 5.81
C CYS A 99 0.64 -6.51 5.81
N GLU A 100 -0.33 -6.24 4.95
CA GLU A 100 -1.10 -5.00 4.93
C GLU A 100 -2.18 -5.04 6.03
N GLU A 101 -2.44 -3.88 6.63
CA GLU A 101 -3.45 -3.67 7.67
C GLU A 101 -4.06 -2.27 7.50
N GLY A 102 -5.26 -2.01 8.03
CA GLY A 102 -5.77 -0.63 8.14
C GLY A 102 -6.00 0.06 6.79
N VAL A 103 -6.23 -0.71 5.73
CA VAL A 103 -6.39 -0.19 4.36
C VAL A 103 -7.60 0.73 4.23
N SER A 104 -8.59 0.64 5.11
CA SER A 104 -9.71 1.59 5.19
C SER A 104 -9.26 3.05 5.21
N ASP A 105 -8.14 3.33 5.87
CA ASP A 105 -7.60 4.68 6.07
C ASP A 105 -6.92 5.25 4.81
N LEU A 106 -6.68 4.38 3.82
CA LEU A 106 -6.06 4.76 2.55
C LEU A 106 -7.05 5.45 1.61
N PHE A 107 -8.35 5.16 1.75
CA PHE A 107 -9.37 5.47 0.75
C PHE A 107 -10.39 6.51 1.22
N GLY A 108 -10.73 7.41 0.31
CA GLY A 108 -11.83 8.37 0.47
C GLY A 108 -12.98 8.12 -0.49
N GLY A 109 -13.97 9.01 -0.46
CA GLY A 109 -15.19 8.90 -1.28
C GLY A 109 -16.37 8.39 -0.45
N ASP A 110 -17.44 7.96 -1.11
CA ASP A 110 -18.62 7.42 -0.44
C ASP A 110 -18.71 5.89 -0.62
N PRO A 111 -18.21 5.09 0.35
CA PRO A 111 -18.24 3.63 0.24
C PRO A 111 -19.65 3.05 0.09
N LYS A 112 -20.69 3.78 0.53
CA LYS A 112 -22.09 3.34 0.42
C LYS A 112 -22.62 3.42 -1.01
N LYS A 113 -21.97 4.19 -1.89
CA LYS A 113 -22.31 4.26 -3.33
C LYS A 113 -21.62 3.19 -4.17
N ALA A 114 -20.59 2.54 -3.63
CA ALA A 114 -19.86 1.52 -4.38
C ALA A 114 -20.73 0.29 -4.63
N PRO A 115 -20.57 -0.41 -5.76
CA PRO A 115 -21.22 -1.70 -6.00
C PRO A 115 -20.92 -2.76 -4.92
N THR A 116 -19.80 -2.60 -4.21
CA THR A 116 -19.30 -3.47 -3.14
C THR A 116 -19.56 -2.92 -1.74
N ALA A 117 -20.55 -2.02 -1.57
CA ALA A 117 -20.81 -1.33 -0.30
C ALA A 117 -20.89 -2.25 0.94
N GLU A 118 -21.54 -3.41 0.84
CA GLU A 118 -21.62 -4.36 1.96
C GLU A 118 -20.25 -4.95 2.35
N LEU A 119 -19.35 -5.14 1.39
CA LEU A 119 -17.98 -5.60 1.64
C LEU A 119 -17.15 -4.48 2.27
N LEU A 120 -17.27 -3.26 1.74
CA LEU A 120 -16.56 -2.09 2.27
C LEU A 120 -16.97 -1.80 3.73
N ASP A 121 -18.27 -1.86 4.04
CA ASP A 121 -18.79 -1.70 5.40
C ASP A 121 -18.23 -2.79 6.34
N ARG A 122 -18.21 -4.05 5.88
CA ARG A 122 -17.63 -5.16 6.64
C ARG A 122 -16.14 -4.97 6.95
N TYR A 123 -15.39 -4.36 6.03
CA TYR A 123 -13.97 -4.07 6.20
C TYR A 123 -13.69 -2.71 6.85
N GLY A 124 -14.72 -1.99 7.30
CA GLY A 124 -14.56 -0.75 8.07
C GLY A 124 -14.24 0.49 7.23
N PHE A 125 -14.48 0.47 5.92
CA PHE A 125 -14.33 1.65 5.08
C PHE A 125 -15.43 2.67 5.39
N ASP A 126 -15.05 3.84 5.88
CA ASP A 126 -15.96 4.92 6.25
C ASP A 126 -15.85 6.17 5.34
N GLY A 127 -14.89 6.17 4.41
CA GLY A 127 -14.63 7.26 3.47
C GLY A 127 -13.84 8.43 4.05
N SER A 128 -13.24 8.27 5.23
CA SER A 128 -12.55 9.34 5.96
C SER A 128 -11.31 9.89 5.26
N ASP A 129 -10.55 9.05 4.52
CA ASP A 129 -9.26 9.38 3.89
C ASP A 129 -8.40 10.30 4.78
N ILE A 130 -7.90 9.73 5.88
CA ILE A 130 -7.27 10.48 6.98
C ILE A 130 -6.08 11.37 6.54
N TYR A 131 -5.46 11.10 5.38
CA TYR A 131 -4.38 11.90 4.80
C TYR A 131 -4.71 12.52 3.44
N GLY A 132 -5.96 12.41 2.96
CA GLY A 132 -6.45 13.18 1.82
C GLY A 132 -5.87 12.75 0.48
N ARG A 133 -5.54 11.47 0.33
CA ARG A 133 -4.92 10.87 -0.86
C ARG A 133 -5.86 10.91 -2.06
N GLY A 134 -7.15 10.61 -1.86
CA GLY A 134 -8.19 10.61 -2.89
C GLY A 134 -8.48 11.99 -3.49
N ARG A 135 -7.96 13.07 -2.88
CA ARG A 135 -8.00 14.43 -3.47
C ARG A 135 -7.02 14.62 -4.62
N PHE A 136 -5.93 13.85 -4.62
CA PHE A 136 -4.81 14.04 -5.52
C PHE A 136 -4.51 12.83 -6.40
N HIS A 137 -4.99 11.65 -6.00
CA HIS A 137 -4.76 10.37 -6.64
C HIS A 137 -6.08 9.60 -6.77
N ASP A 138 -6.61 9.52 -7.99
CA ASP A 138 -7.93 8.95 -8.26
C ASP A 138 -8.09 7.49 -7.81
N ARG A 139 -6.99 6.73 -7.81
CA ARG A 139 -6.97 5.35 -7.29
C ARG A 139 -7.40 5.23 -5.82
N PHE A 140 -7.17 6.25 -5.01
CA PHE A 140 -7.55 6.25 -3.59
C PHE A 140 -8.93 6.89 -3.35
N ASN A 141 -9.71 7.10 -4.40
CA ASN A 141 -11.08 7.60 -4.33
C ASN A 141 -12.06 6.51 -4.80
N ILE A 142 -12.86 5.98 -3.88
CA ILE A 142 -13.82 4.89 -4.12
C ILE A 142 -14.88 5.28 -5.15
N ASP A 143 -15.25 6.56 -5.25
CA ASP A 143 -16.22 7.03 -6.23
C ASP A 143 -15.67 6.94 -7.67
N LYS A 144 -14.34 6.85 -7.84
CA LYS A 144 -13.65 6.77 -9.13
C LYS A 144 -13.13 5.37 -9.42
N GLU A 145 -12.49 4.73 -8.45
CA GLU A 145 -11.92 3.38 -8.55
C GLU A 145 -12.49 2.45 -7.47
N PRO A 146 -13.76 2.02 -7.59
CA PRO A 146 -14.46 1.28 -6.53
C PRO A 146 -13.88 -0.11 -6.25
N ASN A 147 -13.07 -0.64 -7.17
CA ASN A 147 -12.40 -1.93 -7.03
C ASN A 147 -10.98 -1.82 -6.48
N GLU A 148 -10.39 -0.62 -6.39
CA GLU A 148 -9.03 -0.47 -5.88
C GLU A 148 -8.89 -0.96 -4.43
N PRO A 149 -9.87 -0.77 -3.51
CA PRO A 149 -9.81 -1.36 -2.17
C PRO A 149 -9.60 -2.88 -2.14
N ASN A 150 -10.13 -3.63 -3.12
CA ASN A 150 -10.01 -5.09 -3.16
C ASN A 150 -8.57 -5.55 -3.46
N ARG A 151 -7.70 -4.65 -3.93
CA ARG A 151 -6.31 -4.93 -4.32
C ARG A 151 -5.31 -4.74 -3.16
N PHE A 152 -5.82 -4.51 -1.96
CA PHE A 152 -5.06 -4.31 -0.72
C PHE A 152 -5.63 -5.19 0.42
N ASP A 153 -4.99 -5.16 1.59
CA ASP A 153 -5.22 -6.05 2.75
C ASP A 153 -4.81 -7.51 2.46
N TRP A 154 -3.75 -7.66 1.67
CA TRP A 154 -3.15 -8.96 1.34
C TRP A 154 -1.83 -9.19 2.08
N VAL A 155 -1.42 -10.46 2.14
CA VAL A 155 -0.03 -10.80 2.43
C VAL A 155 0.77 -10.66 1.13
N VAL A 156 1.87 -9.93 1.18
CA VAL A 156 2.74 -9.63 0.06
C VAL A 156 4.08 -10.34 0.26
N GLU A 157 4.49 -11.12 -0.73
CA GLU A 157 5.77 -11.82 -0.73
C GLU A 157 6.82 -11.03 -1.52
N ILE A 158 8.02 -10.89 -0.96
CA ILE A 158 9.14 -10.13 -1.51
C ILE A 158 10.38 -11.02 -1.48
N ASP A 159 11.07 -11.16 -2.60
CA ASP A 159 12.44 -11.68 -2.62
C ASP A 159 13.41 -10.55 -2.22
N PRO A 160 14.12 -10.61 -1.08
CA PRO A 160 15.07 -9.58 -0.72
C PRO A 160 16.35 -9.57 -1.58
N TYR A 161 16.55 -10.58 -2.44
CA TYR A 161 17.75 -10.77 -3.25
C TYR A 161 17.57 -10.51 -4.76
N ASP A 162 16.35 -10.24 -5.22
CA ASP A 162 16.02 -9.86 -6.61
C ASP A 162 15.18 -8.58 -6.68
#